data_AF-C2EWJ6-F1
#
_entry.id   AF-C2EWJ6-F1
#
_cell.length_a   1.000
_cell.length_b   1.000
_cell.length_c   1.000
_cell.angle_alpha   90.00
_cell.angle_beta   90.00
_cell.angle_gamma   90.00
#
_symmetry.space_group_name_H-M   'P 1'
#
loop_
_entity.id
_entity.type
_entity.pdbx_description
1 polymer ?
#
loop_
_entity_poly.entity_id
_entity_poly.type
_entity_poly.pdbx_seq_one_letter_code
_entity_poly.pdbx_strand_id
1 'polypeptide(L)'
;MGSHRWQRSGKEKPHYAPIINFAGDPTNPEKYGFGGTWFNPDVKLRVFTSPKDWGVGRNIEFVGSMPDIALLNDIRRTGGFGLIWSGDPYWLEYMKHNCSFKLSTYLAAGLPVIVNSGTPARDIIEKKTWELLPTRFLKQSNGFKQ
;
A
#
# COMPACT_ATOMS: atom_id res chain seq x y z
N MET A 1 -26.65 -4.04 36.72
CA MET A 1 -25.79 -3.11 35.94
C MET A 1 -24.79 -3.94 35.16
N GLY A 2 -25.05 -4.17 33.86
CA GLY A 2 -24.23 -5.03 33.01
C GLY A 2 -22.94 -4.34 32.58
N SER A 3 -21.80 -5.01 32.75
CA SER A 3 -20.52 -4.53 32.28
C SER A 3 -20.43 -4.69 30.76
N HIS A 4 -20.43 -3.56 30.04
CA HIS A 4 -20.12 -3.54 28.61
C HIS A 4 -18.63 -3.85 28.42
N ARG A 5 -18.33 -5.14 28.27
CA ARG A 5 -17.05 -5.62 27.77
C ARG A 5 -16.97 -5.30 26.28
N TRP A 6 -16.29 -4.21 25.94
CA TRP A 6 -15.88 -3.93 24.56
C TRP A 6 -15.04 -5.13 24.06
N GLN A 7 -15.63 -5.95 23.19
CA GLN A 7 -14.84 -6.89 22.40
C GLN A 7 -13.95 -6.05 21.49
N ARG A 8 -12.64 -6.09 21.73
CA ARG A 8 -11.69 -5.65 20.71
C ARG A 8 -11.92 -6.57 19.51
N SER A 9 -12.57 -6.05 18.47
CA SER A 9 -12.56 -6.69 17.15
C SER A 9 -11.13 -7.18 16.89
N GLY A 10 -10.98 -8.47 16.61
CA GLY A 10 -9.67 -9.10 16.48
C GLY A 10 -8.79 -8.24 15.60
N LYS A 11 -7.55 -7.95 16.04
CA LYS A 11 -6.59 -7.17 15.24
C LYS A 11 -6.27 -7.96 13.97
N GLU A 12 -7.07 -7.75 12.94
CA GLU A 12 -6.91 -8.37 11.63
C GLU A 12 -5.52 -7.96 11.12
N LYS A 13 -4.67 -8.95 10.92
CA LYS A 13 -3.33 -8.74 10.36
C LYS A 13 -3.47 -8.74 8.85
N PRO A 14 -2.83 -7.80 8.13
CA PRO A 14 -2.79 -7.89 6.69
C PRO A 14 -2.14 -9.21 6.28
N HIS A 15 -2.71 -9.83 5.26
CA HIS A 15 -2.21 -11.07 4.68
C HIS A 15 -1.60 -10.80 3.31
N TYR A 16 -0.76 -11.73 2.85
CA TYR A 16 -0.28 -11.68 1.48
C TYR A 16 -1.43 -11.88 0.51
N ALA A 17 -1.53 -10.99 -0.47
CA ALA A 17 -2.43 -11.10 -1.60
C ALA A 17 -1.73 -10.51 -2.83
N PRO A 18 -1.99 -11.01 -4.06
CA PRO A 18 -1.48 -10.42 -5.30
C PRO A 18 -2.25 -9.14 -5.64
N ILE A 19 -2.22 -8.19 -4.71
CA ILE A 19 -2.98 -6.95 -4.72
C ILE A 19 -2.01 -5.81 -4.46
N ILE A 20 -2.10 -4.78 -5.30
CA ILE A 20 -1.42 -3.51 -5.11
C ILE A 20 -2.46 -2.43 -4.84
N ASN A 21 -2.35 -1.78 -3.69
CA ASN A 21 -3.20 -0.67 -3.29
C ASN A 21 -2.54 0.65 -3.67
N PHE A 22 -3.28 1.51 -4.38
CA PHE A 22 -2.85 2.86 -4.74
C PHE A 22 -3.90 3.89 -4.30
N ALA A 23 -3.61 4.58 -3.20
CA ALA A 23 -4.44 5.64 -2.63
C ALA A 23 -4.38 6.92 -3.49
N GLY A 24 -5.02 6.91 -4.65
CA GLY A 24 -5.13 8.05 -5.55
C GLY A 24 -5.53 7.64 -6.95
N ASP A 25 -5.50 8.62 -7.86
CA ASP A 25 -5.83 8.41 -9.26
C ASP A 25 -4.57 8.20 -10.10
N PRO A 26 -4.23 6.97 -10.51
CA PRO A 26 -2.97 6.67 -11.19
C PRO A 26 -2.89 7.26 -12.61
N THR A 27 -4.01 7.78 -13.13
CA THR A 27 -4.07 8.40 -14.46
C THR A 27 -3.75 9.89 -14.44
N ASN A 28 -3.59 10.52 -13.26
CA ASN A 28 -3.17 11.91 -13.20
C ASN A 28 -1.80 12.06 -13.90
N PRO A 29 -1.74 12.75 -15.05
CA PRO A 29 -0.53 12.79 -15.87
C PRO A 29 0.54 13.70 -15.25
N GLU A 30 0.12 14.70 -14.46
CA GLU A 30 1.03 15.62 -13.79
C GLU A 30 1.75 14.96 -12.62
N LYS A 31 1.18 13.90 -12.02
CA LYS A 31 1.68 13.31 -10.76
C LYS A 31 2.15 11.88 -10.87
N TYR A 32 1.48 11.05 -11.67
CA TYR A 32 1.66 9.59 -11.59
C TYR A 32 1.88 8.95 -12.95
N GLY A 33 1.02 9.26 -13.93
CA GLY A 33 1.22 8.90 -15.34
C GLY A 33 1.26 7.41 -15.69
N PHE A 34 0.93 6.49 -14.77
CA PHE A 34 1.07 5.03 -15.01
C PHE A 34 -0.25 4.28 -15.19
N GLY A 35 -1.39 4.85 -14.77
CA GLY A 35 -2.67 4.14 -14.81
C GLY A 35 -3.04 3.65 -16.20
N GLY A 36 -2.87 4.51 -17.22
CA GLY A 36 -3.19 4.18 -18.61
C GLY A 36 -2.37 3.02 -19.19
N THR A 37 -1.19 2.74 -18.65
CA THR A 37 -0.27 1.68 -19.08
C THR A 37 -0.25 0.47 -18.15
N TRP A 38 -0.99 0.49 -17.04
CA TRP A 38 -1.07 -0.64 -16.13
C TRP A 38 -1.74 -1.83 -16.83
N PHE A 39 -0.98 -2.92 -16.99
CA PHE A 39 -1.48 -4.20 -17.47
C PHE A 39 -0.75 -5.34 -16.76
N ASN A 40 -1.43 -5.97 -15.82
CA ASN A 40 -0.98 -7.21 -15.19
C ASN A 40 -2.22 -8.08 -14.90
N PRO A 41 -2.38 -9.25 -15.54
CA PRO A 41 -3.54 -10.09 -15.32
C PRO A 41 -3.52 -10.79 -13.95
N ASP A 42 -2.33 -11.05 -13.39
CA ASP A 42 -2.15 -11.83 -12.16
C ASP A 42 -2.19 -10.97 -10.90
N VAL A 43 -1.87 -9.68 -11.02
CA VAL A 43 -1.82 -8.72 -9.90
C VAL A 43 -2.91 -7.68 -10.05
N LYS A 44 -3.86 -7.69 -9.11
CA LYS A 44 -4.96 -6.72 -9.07
C LYS A 44 -4.43 -5.36 -8.61
N LEU A 45 -4.77 -4.31 -9.34
CA LEU A 45 -4.56 -2.92 -8.90
C LEU A 45 -5.85 -2.37 -8.28
N ARG A 46 -5.81 -2.03 -6.99
CA ARG A 46 -6.90 -1.34 -6.29
C ARG A 46 -6.61 0.14 -6.22
N VAL A 47 -7.51 0.97 -6.75
CA VAL A 47 -7.35 2.42 -6.82
C VAL A 47 -8.47 3.12 -6.06
N PHE A 48 -8.10 4.06 -5.19
CA PHE A 48 -9.03 4.84 -4.38
C PHE A 48 -9.42 6.12 -5.11
N THR A 49 -10.08 5.95 -6.25
CA THR A 49 -10.62 7.00 -7.11
C THR A 49 -11.91 6.51 -7.77
N SER A 50 -12.69 7.43 -8.34
CA SER A 50 -13.91 7.08 -9.05
C SER A 50 -13.62 6.17 -10.25
N PRO A 51 -14.57 5.29 -10.64
CA PRO A 51 -14.45 4.47 -11.84
C PRO A 51 -14.15 5.28 -13.10
N LYS A 52 -13.34 4.71 -13.98
CA LYS A 52 -12.94 5.33 -15.26
C LYS A 52 -12.73 4.27 -16.33
N ASP A 53 -12.92 4.67 -17.59
CA ASP A 53 -12.90 3.78 -18.75
C ASP A 53 -11.57 3.04 -18.96
N TRP A 54 -10.44 3.62 -18.52
CA TRP A 54 -9.12 3.01 -18.69
C TRP A 54 -8.96 1.67 -17.95
N GLY A 55 -9.82 1.36 -16.97
CA GLY A 55 -9.79 0.09 -16.27
C GLY A 55 -10.65 -1.01 -16.90
N VAL A 56 -11.44 -0.71 -17.93
CA VAL A 56 -12.29 -1.70 -18.61
C VAL A 56 -11.41 -2.80 -19.23
N GLY A 57 -11.75 -4.07 -18.95
CA GLY A 57 -11.01 -5.23 -19.44
C GLY A 57 -9.66 -5.48 -18.76
N ARG A 58 -9.36 -4.77 -17.67
CA ARG A 58 -8.10 -4.92 -16.91
C ARG A 58 -8.38 -5.42 -15.49
N ASN A 59 -7.38 -6.01 -14.85
CA ASN A 59 -7.48 -6.47 -13.45
C ASN A 59 -7.35 -5.29 -12.47
N ILE A 60 -8.38 -4.43 -12.47
CA ILE A 60 -8.39 -3.17 -11.73
C ILE A 60 -9.71 -3.05 -10.96
N GLU A 61 -9.60 -2.64 -9.71
CA GLU A 61 -10.74 -2.39 -8.83
C GLU A 61 -10.75 -0.91 -8.44
N PHE A 62 -11.82 -0.21 -8.84
CA PHE A 62 -12.07 1.16 -8.40
C PHE A 62 -12.86 1.13 -7.10
N VAL A 63 -12.19 1.50 -6.01
CA VAL A 63 -12.80 1.46 -4.66
C VAL A 63 -13.57 2.76 -4.36
N GLY A 64 -13.25 3.86 -5.07
CA GLY A 64 -13.82 5.17 -4.80
C GLY A 64 -13.10 5.93 -3.67
N SER A 65 -13.60 7.12 -3.38
CA SER A 65 -13.11 7.94 -2.26
C SER A 65 -13.71 7.46 -0.94
N MET A 66 -12.91 7.51 0.12
CA MET A 66 -13.35 7.14 1.46
C MET A 66 -12.61 7.95 2.53
N PRO A 67 -13.19 8.12 3.73
CA PRO A 67 -12.51 8.77 4.85
C PRO A 67 -11.29 7.97 5.34
N ASP A 68 -10.32 8.66 5.93
CA ASP A 68 -9.01 8.09 6.32
C ASP A 68 -9.08 6.81 7.17
N ILE A 69 -9.97 6.76 8.16
CA ILE A 69 -10.11 5.56 9.02
C ILE A 69 -10.73 4.39 8.24
N ALA A 70 -11.67 4.67 7.34
CA ALA A 70 -12.25 3.63 6.48
C ALA A 70 -11.20 3.12 5.49
N LEU A 71 -10.38 4.01 4.92
CA LEU A 71 -9.23 3.68 4.07
C LEU A 71 -8.24 2.76 4.76
N LEU A 72 -7.82 3.15 5.96
CA LEU A 72 -6.87 2.38 6.74
C LEU A 72 -7.38 0.96 7.03
N ASN A 73 -8.65 0.85 7.43
CA ASN A 73 -9.27 -0.44 7.75
C ASN A 73 -9.46 -1.31 6.50
N ASP A 74 -9.87 -0.73 5.38
CA ASP A 74 -10.03 -1.48 4.12
C ASP A 74 -8.70 -2.02 3.60
N ILE A 75 -7.66 -1.18 3.60
CA ILE A 75 -6.29 -1.58 3.20
C ILE A 75 -5.76 -2.68 4.13
N ARG A 76 -5.93 -2.54 5.45
CA ARG A 76 -5.50 -3.54 6.44
C ARG A 76 -6.17 -4.89 6.19
N ARG A 77 -7.49 -4.89 5.97
CA ARG A 77 -8.28 -6.10 5.74
C ARG A 77 -7.92 -6.78 4.42
N THR A 78 -7.73 -5.99 3.37
CA THR A 78 -7.43 -6.50 2.03
C THR A 78 -5.99 -7.00 1.91
N GLY A 79 -5.05 -6.40 2.64
CA GLY A 79 -3.65 -6.79 2.61
C GLY A 79 -2.97 -6.47 1.26
N GLY A 80 -1.98 -7.28 0.91
CA GLY A 80 -1.14 -7.05 -0.27
C GLY A 80 -0.08 -5.96 -0.05
N PHE A 81 0.15 -5.12 -1.05
CA PHE A 81 1.22 -4.11 -1.06
C PHE A 81 0.65 -2.71 -1.20
N GLY A 82 1.30 -1.73 -0.60
CA GLY A 82 1.04 -0.31 -0.86
C GLY A 82 1.98 0.23 -1.95
N LEU A 83 1.47 0.92 -2.96
CA LEU A 83 2.31 1.54 -3.99
C LEU A 83 2.50 3.04 -3.75
N ILE A 84 3.76 3.47 -3.71
CA ILE A 84 4.17 4.87 -3.74
C ILE A 84 4.91 5.08 -5.06
N TRP A 85 4.32 5.91 -5.93
CA TRP A 85 4.83 6.09 -7.28
C TRP A 85 4.64 7.53 -7.73
N SER A 86 5.58 8.00 -8.55
CA SER A 86 5.47 9.14 -9.46
C SER A 86 6.31 8.82 -10.69
N GLY A 87 5.82 9.18 -11.87
CA GLY A 87 6.60 9.22 -13.11
C GLY A 87 7.22 10.59 -13.39
N ASP A 88 6.79 11.61 -12.65
CA ASP A 88 7.23 12.99 -12.86
C ASP A 88 8.45 13.34 -11.98
N PRO A 89 9.54 13.89 -12.55
CA PRO A 89 10.76 14.24 -11.82
C PRO A 89 10.57 15.29 -10.72
N TYR A 90 9.71 16.29 -10.93
CA TYR A 90 9.44 17.31 -9.93
C TYR A 90 8.75 16.68 -8.71
N TRP A 91 7.77 15.81 -8.93
CA TRP A 91 7.11 15.10 -7.83
C TRP A 91 8.03 14.08 -7.14
N LEU A 92 8.94 13.45 -7.88
CA LEU A 92 9.97 12.59 -7.29
C LEU A 92 10.90 13.38 -6.37
N GLU A 93 11.33 14.57 -6.79
CA GLU A 93 12.13 15.50 -5.97
C GLU A 93 11.35 16.00 -4.76
N TYR A 94 10.09 16.41 -4.95
CA TYR A 94 9.21 16.83 -3.87
C TYR A 94 9.00 15.73 -2.82
N MET A 95 8.83 14.48 -3.27
CA MET A 95 8.73 13.33 -2.36
C MET A 95 10.00 13.12 -1.52
N LYS A 96 11.13 13.80 -1.81
CA LYS A 96 12.38 13.74 -0.99
C LYS A 96 12.29 14.50 0.29
N HIS A 97 11.46 15.52 0.28
CA HIS A 97 11.32 16.42 1.39
C HIS A 97 9.95 16.28 2.06
N ASN A 98 9.08 15.41 1.55
CA ASN A 98 7.72 15.25 2.05
C ASN A 98 7.49 13.93 2.81
N CYS A 99 6.78 14.02 3.94
CA CYS A 99 6.22 12.87 4.63
C CYS A 99 4.92 12.42 3.92
N SER A 100 5.02 11.41 3.05
CA SER A 100 3.87 10.94 2.28
C SER A 100 2.77 10.35 3.17
N PHE A 101 1.57 10.95 3.13
CA PHE A 101 0.38 10.45 3.81
C PHE A 101 -0.01 9.02 3.36
N LYS A 102 0.28 8.67 2.10
CA LYS A 102 0.07 7.32 1.58
C LYS A 102 1.02 6.32 2.25
N LEU A 103 2.29 6.71 2.41
CA LEU A 103 3.30 5.86 3.05
C LEU A 103 2.93 5.58 4.50
N SER A 104 2.57 6.60 5.27
CA SER A 104 2.14 6.42 6.67
C SER A 104 0.88 5.56 6.77
N THR A 105 -0.08 5.72 5.85
CA THR A 105 -1.29 4.88 5.79
C THR A 105 -0.97 3.41 5.57
N TYR A 106 -0.12 3.07 4.60
CA TYR A 106 0.24 1.67 4.32
C TYR A 106 1.03 1.03 5.45
N LEU A 107 2.00 1.76 6.03
CA LEU A 107 2.76 1.27 7.18
C LEU A 107 1.86 1.09 8.42
N ALA A 108 0.95 2.02 8.68
CA ALA A 108 -0.02 1.90 9.76
C ALA A 108 -0.97 0.70 9.56
N ALA A 109 -1.36 0.42 8.31
CA ALA A 109 -2.13 -0.78 7.95
C ALA A 109 -1.31 -2.07 8.08
N GLY A 110 0.02 -1.98 8.14
CA GLY A 110 0.95 -3.10 8.28
C GLY A 110 1.35 -3.72 6.95
N LEU A 111 1.19 -3.01 5.84
CA LEU A 111 1.52 -3.52 4.51
C LEU A 111 2.99 -3.24 4.16
N PRO A 112 3.66 -4.17 3.46
CA PRO A 112 4.87 -3.84 2.72
C PRO A 112 4.59 -2.80 1.62
N VAL A 113 5.59 -1.97 1.32
CA VAL A 113 5.44 -0.85 0.37
C VAL A 113 6.39 -1.04 -0.82
N ILE A 114 5.86 -0.84 -2.03
CA ILE A 114 6.61 -0.76 -3.28
C ILE A 114 6.83 0.71 -3.61
N VAL A 115 8.08 1.09 -3.89
CA VAL A 115 8.47 2.46 -4.23
C VAL A 115 9.22 2.49 -5.55
N ASN A 116 9.13 3.60 -6.30
CA ASN A 116 10.01 3.84 -7.45
C ASN A 116 11.47 3.89 -6.96
N SER A 117 12.43 3.36 -7.73
CA SER A 117 13.86 3.34 -7.38
C SER A 117 14.48 4.73 -7.18
N GLY A 118 13.89 5.76 -7.82
CA GLY A 118 14.22 7.17 -7.60
C GLY A 118 13.56 7.80 -6.38
N THR A 119 12.77 7.03 -5.61
CA THR A 119 12.05 7.56 -4.45
C THR A 119 12.99 7.65 -3.24
N PRO A 120 13.11 8.81 -2.60
CA PRO A 120 13.90 9.08 -1.38
C PRO A 120 13.44 8.31 -0.14
N ALA A 121 12.18 7.87 -0.12
CA ALA A 121 11.70 6.95 0.90
C ALA A 121 12.43 5.61 0.83
N ARG A 122 13.18 5.32 -0.23
CA ARG A 122 14.01 4.12 -0.36
C ARG A 122 14.95 3.95 0.82
N ASP A 123 15.76 4.95 1.17
CA ASP A 123 16.75 4.79 2.26
C ASP A 123 16.05 4.58 3.61
N ILE A 124 14.92 5.26 3.84
CA ILE A 124 14.10 5.10 5.05
C ILE A 124 13.40 3.74 5.05
N ILE A 125 12.89 3.27 3.91
CA ILE A 125 12.19 1.98 3.77
C ILE A 125 13.19 0.83 3.83
N GLU A 126 14.36 0.92 3.21
CA GLU A 126 15.41 -0.10 3.31
C GLU A 126 15.91 -0.20 4.75
N LYS A 127 16.15 0.94 5.42
CA LYS A 127 16.60 0.97 6.81
C LYS A 127 15.52 0.55 7.81
N LYS A 128 14.29 1.06 7.68
CA LYS A 128 13.19 0.77 8.60
C LYS A 128 12.42 -0.51 8.30
N THR A 129 12.33 -0.98 7.06
CA THR A 129 11.71 -2.30 6.77
C THR A 129 12.54 -3.41 7.41
N TRP A 130 13.87 -3.26 7.45
CA TRP A 130 14.74 -4.20 8.18
C TRP A 130 14.51 -4.17 9.70
N GLU A 131 14.17 -3.01 10.27
CA GLU A 131 13.89 -2.84 11.71
C GLU A 131 12.42 -3.12 12.10
N LEU A 132 11.46 -2.91 11.20
CA LEU A 132 10.01 -3.03 11.41
C LEU A 132 9.44 -4.37 10.94
N LEU A 133 10.18 -5.16 10.14
CA LEU A 133 9.93 -6.59 10.09
C LEU A 133 10.08 -7.09 11.51
N PRO A 134 9.00 -7.55 12.18
CA PRO A 134 9.12 -8.02 13.54
C PRO A 134 10.20 -9.11 13.50
N THR A 135 11.17 -8.98 14.39
CA THR A 135 12.31 -9.87 14.65
C THR A 135 11.89 -11.34 14.86
N ARG A 136 10.59 -11.65 14.77
CA ARG A 136 9.96 -12.96 14.70
C ARG A 136 10.04 -13.66 13.33
N PHE A 137 10.15 -12.96 12.20
CA PHE A 137 10.29 -13.66 10.90
C PHE A 137 11.67 -14.34 10.76
N LEU A 138 12.72 -13.71 11.30
CA LEU A 138 14.08 -14.27 11.29
C LEU A 138 14.28 -15.46 12.25
N LYS A 139 13.32 -15.73 13.16
CA LYS A 139 13.42 -16.90 14.05
C LYS A 139 12.83 -18.18 13.46
N GLN A 140 12.13 -18.10 12.32
CA GLN A 140 11.55 -19.29 11.66
C GLN A 140 12.38 -19.84 10.49
N SER A 141 13.40 -19.12 10.01
CA SER A 141 14.27 -19.61 8.92
C SER A 141 15.53 -20.36 9.38
N ASN A 142 15.80 -20.46 10.69
CA ASN A 142 16.93 -21.25 11.21
C ASN A 142 16.59 -22.72 11.48
N GLY A 143 15.56 -23.24 10.81
CA GLY A 143 15.05 -24.61 10.98
C GLY A 143 15.23 -25.50 9.75
N PHE A 144 16.31 -25.37 8.99
CA PHE A 144 16.70 -26.38 8.00
C PHE A 144 18.22 -26.59 8.04
N LYS A 145 18.64 -27.43 9.00
CA LYS A 145 19.82 -28.27 8.91
C LYS A 145 19.42 -29.65 9.43
N GLN A 146 19.35 -30.62 8.54
CA GLN A 146 19.92 -31.96 8.66
C GLN A 146 20.26 -32.42 7.25
#